data_AF-A0A512D1B0-F1
#
_entry.id   AF-A0A512D1B0-F1
#
_cell.length_a   1.000
_cell.length_b   1.000
_cell.length_c   1.000
_cell.angle_alpha   90.00
_cell.angle_beta   90.00
_cell.angle_gamma   90.00
#
_symmetry.space_group_name_H-M   'P 1'
#
loop_
_entity.id
_entity.type
_entity.pdbx_description
1 polymer ?
#
loop_
_entity_poly.entity_id
_entity_poly.type
_entity_poly.pdbx_seq_one_letter_code
_entity_poly.pdbx_strand_id
1 'polypeptide(L)'
;MSSIPDPAREGAGFFTALFDFSFTNFVTPILVRFVYLLATVALVASWLIFVIIAFSQGVGSGLAALILGPIFVVIYLAVIRMTLEFYLSVVRMSEDIHKRLPQA
;
A
#
# COMPACT_ATOMS: atom_id res chain seq x y z
N MET A 1 7.63 20.87 37.46
CA MET A 1 6.44 20.66 36.62
C MET A 1 6.80 19.62 35.56
N SER A 2 6.36 18.39 35.75
CA SER A 2 6.55 17.28 34.80
C SER A 2 5.68 17.52 33.56
N SER A 3 6.29 17.73 32.39
CA SER A 3 5.56 17.73 31.12
C SER A 3 5.13 16.29 30.83
N ILE A 4 3.85 16.00 31.09
CA ILE A 4 3.21 14.75 30.69
C ILE A 4 3.28 14.66 29.16
N PRO A 5 3.83 13.57 28.59
CA PRO A 5 3.77 13.36 27.15
C PRO A 5 2.31 13.20 26.72
N ASP A 6 1.82 14.08 25.85
CA ASP A 6 0.47 13.98 25.28
C ASP A 6 0.35 12.73 24.39
N PRO A 7 -0.51 11.75 24.73
CA PRO A 7 -0.66 10.51 23.97
C PRO A 7 -1.45 10.67 22.65
N ALA A 8 -1.74 11.89 22.21
CA ALA A 8 -2.68 12.16 21.11
C ALA A 8 -2.04 12.44 19.73
N ARG A 9 -0.70 12.51 19.63
CA ARG A 9 -0.03 12.94 18.37
C ARG A 9 0.17 11.84 17.32
N GLU A 10 0.00 10.56 17.67
CA GLU A 10 0.40 9.45 16.81
C GLU A 10 -0.65 9.11 15.74
N GLY A 11 -1.94 9.26 16.03
CA GLY A 11 -3.03 9.01 15.08
C GLY A 11 -3.27 10.13 14.06
N ALA A 12 -2.93 11.37 14.42
CA ALA A 12 -3.08 12.53 13.53
C ALA A 12 -2.07 12.52 12.36
N GLY A 13 -0.88 11.93 12.55
CA GLY A 13 0.19 11.95 11.53
C GLY A 13 -0.12 11.14 10.27
N PHE A 14 -0.81 10.00 10.39
CA PHE A 14 -1.04 9.09 9.26
C PHE A 14 -2.04 9.66 8.23
N PHE A 15 -3.22 10.09 8.67
CA PHE A 15 -4.22 10.65 7.77
C PHE A 15 -3.78 12.01 7.23
N THR A 16 -3.13 12.83 8.06
CA THR A 16 -2.56 14.10 7.60
C THR A 16 -1.51 13.87 6.53
N ALA A 17 -0.64 12.86 6.66
CA ALA A 17 0.34 12.52 5.64
C ALA A 17 -0.28 11.91 4.37
N LEU A 18 -1.38 11.15 4.48
CA LEU A 18 -2.08 10.59 3.31
C LEU A 18 -2.70 11.71 2.45
N PHE A 19 -3.16 12.79 3.06
CA PHE A 19 -3.73 13.96 2.40
C PHE A 19 -2.74 15.14 2.28
N ASP A 20 -1.44 14.92 2.57
CA ASP A 20 -0.38 15.91 2.38
C ASP A 20 0.03 15.98 0.90
N PHE A 21 -0.75 16.71 0.10
CA PHE A 21 -0.50 16.88 -1.34
C PHE A 21 0.73 17.74 -1.67
N SER A 22 1.38 18.40 -0.68
CA SER A 22 2.60 19.16 -0.91
C SER A 22 3.88 18.32 -0.79
N PHE A 23 3.80 17.03 -0.41
CA PHE A 23 4.92 16.09 -0.32
C PHE A 23 6.13 16.59 0.50
N THR A 24 5.90 17.53 1.42
CA THR A 24 6.94 18.22 2.19
C THR A 24 7.58 17.34 3.26
N ASN A 25 6.93 16.23 3.65
CA ASN A 25 7.46 15.24 4.59
C ASN A 25 7.66 13.88 3.90
N PHE A 26 8.83 13.27 4.07
CA PHE A 26 9.14 11.92 3.57
C PHE A 26 8.45 10.84 4.43
N VAL A 27 7.11 10.73 4.32
CA VAL A 27 6.29 9.74 5.08
C VAL A 27 6.12 8.43 4.30
N THR A 28 6.82 8.29 3.17
CA THR A 28 6.75 7.12 2.27
C THR A 28 6.92 5.77 2.98
N PRO A 29 7.80 5.59 4.00
CA PRO A 29 7.97 4.29 4.65
C PRO A 29 6.73 3.78 5.40
N ILE A 30 5.95 4.69 6.00
CA ILE A 30 4.72 4.35 6.74
C ILE A 30 3.58 4.11 5.74
N LEU A 31 3.51 4.92 4.68
CA LEU A 31 2.44 4.87 3.69
C LEU A 31 2.45 3.57 2.87
N VAL A 32 3.64 3.02 2.55
CA VAL A 32 3.78 1.79 1.76
C VAL A 32 2.98 0.62 2.32
N ARG A 33 2.99 0.41 3.65
CA ARG A 33 2.21 -0.66 4.30
C ARG A 33 0.71 -0.49 4.09
N PHE A 34 0.22 0.75 4.21
CA PHE A 34 -1.18 1.05 4.03
C PHE A 34 -1.63 0.93 2.57
N VAL A 35 -0.81 1.41 1.63
CA VAL A 35 -1.06 1.26 0.20
C VAL A 35 -1.13 -0.22 -0.19
N TYR A 36 -0.24 -1.06 0.33
CA TYR A 36 -0.30 -2.50 0.09
C TYR A 36 -1.61 -3.13 0.60
N LEU A 37 -2.02 -2.77 1.81
CA LEU A 37 -3.27 -3.27 2.40
C LEU A 37 -4.49 -2.85 1.58
N LEU A 38 -4.59 -1.55 1.24
CA LEU A 38 -5.68 -1.04 0.42
C LEU A 38 -5.70 -1.69 -0.97
N ALA A 39 -4.55 -1.80 -1.63
CA ALA A 39 -4.45 -2.47 -2.92
C ALA A 39 -4.91 -3.92 -2.81
N THR A 40 -4.55 -4.63 -1.75
CA THR A 40 -4.98 -6.01 -1.51
C THR A 40 -6.50 -6.12 -1.36
N VAL A 41 -7.10 -5.29 -0.52
CA VAL A 41 -8.55 -5.29 -0.33
C VAL A 41 -9.27 -4.94 -1.62
N ALA A 42 -8.80 -3.92 -2.35
CA ALA A 42 -9.39 -3.51 -3.62
C ALA A 42 -9.31 -4.60 -4.69
N LEU A 43 -8.19 -5.32 -4.77
CA LEU A 43 -7.96 -6.37 -5.78
C LEU A 43 -8.77 -7.64 -5.48
N VAL A 44 -8.92 -8.00 -4.21
CA VAL A 44 -9.80 -9.10 -3.80
C VAL A 44 -11.27 -8.73 -4.03
N ALA A 45 -11.67 -7.50 -3.68
CA ALA A 45 -13.04 -7.03 -3.89
C ALA A 45 -13.40 -6.98 -5.39
N SER A 46 -12.50 -6.47 -6.22
CA SER A 46 -12.70 -6.41 -7.67
C SER A 46 -12.79 -7.82 -8.28
N TRP A 47 -11.98 -8.77 -7.82
CA TRP A 47 -12.09 -10.17 -8.22
C TRP A 47 -13.45 -10.77 -7.85
N LEU A 48 -13.95 -10.55 -6.63
CA LEU A 48 -15.27 -11.06 -6.22
C LEU A 48 -16.40 -10.47 -7.08
N ILE A 49 -16.35 -9.17 -7.37
CA ILE A 49 -17.30 -8.51 -8.29
C ILE A 49 -17.22 -9.16 -9.67
N PHE A 50 -16.02 -9.39 -10.18
CA PHE A 50 -15.80 -10.01 -11.48
C PHE A 50 -16.34 -11.44 -11.53
N VAL A 51 -16.19 -12.22 -10.46
CA VAL A 51 -16.77 -13.56 -10.35
C VAL A 51 -18.29 -13.51 -10.47
N ILE A 52 -18.96 -12.59 -9.78
CA ILE A 52 -20.42 -12.42 -9.85
C ILE A 52 -20.86 -12.11 -11.29
N ILE A 53 -20.17 -11.18 -11.96
CA ILE A 53 -20.44 -10.82 -13.37
C ILE A 53 -20.15 -12.00 -14.31
N ALA A 54 -19.12 -12.79 -14.04
CA ALA A 54 -18.77 -13.96 -14.85
C ALA A 54 -19.84 -15.06 -14.75
N PHE A 55 -20.43 -15.26 -13.58
CA PHE A 55 -21.55 -16.19 -13.40
C PHE A 55 -22.82 -15.73 -14.11
N SER A 56 -23.07 -14.42 -14.24
CA SER A 56 -24.22 -13.92 -15.02
C SER A 56 -24.07 -14.14 -16.53
N GLN A 57 -22.85 -14.36 -17.03
CA GLN A 57 -22.57 -14.69 -18.44
C GLN A 57 -22.61 -16.20 -18.72
N GLY A 58 -22.55 -17.03 -17.68
CA GLY A 58 -22.60 -18.48 -17.81
C GLY A 58 -21.88 -19.22 -16.69
N VAL A 59 -22.24 -20.49 -16.48
CA VAL A 59 -21.62 -21.33 -15.44
C VAL A 59 -20.14 -21.58 -15.75
N GLY A 60 -19.79 -21.83 -17.01
CA GLY A 60 -18.40 -22.06 -17.43
C GLY A 60 -17.48 -20.86 -17.18
N SER A 61 -17.94 -19.65 -17.52
CA SER A 61 -17.20 -18.41 -17.26
C SER A 61 -17.05 -18.12 -15.77
N GLY A 62 -18.10 -18.35 -14.99
CA GLY A 62 -18.05 -18.20 -13.53
C GLY A 62 -17.03 -19.15 -12.87
N LEU A 63 -17.02 -20.43 -13.26
CA LEU A 63 -16.05 -21.41 -12.77
C LEU A 63 -14.62 -21.06 -13.20
N ALA A 64 -14.42 -20.62 -14.45
CA ALA A 64 -13.11 -20.16 -14.91
C ALA A 64 -12.60 -18.97 -14.10
N ALA A 65 -13.46 -17.98 -13.83
CA ALA A 65 -13.11 -16.80 -13.01
C ALA A 65 -12.81 -17.16 -11.55
N LEU A 66 -13.50 -18.16 -10.99
CA LEU A 66 -13.29 -18.62 -9.61
C LEU A 66 -11.96 -19.38 -9.43
N ILE A 67 -11.57 -20.19 -10.44
CA ILE A 67 -10.35 -21.00 -10.38
C ILE A 67 -9.11 -20.19 -10.83
N LEU A 68 -9.22 -19.45 -11.94
CA LEU A 68 -8.10 -18.68 -12.48
C LEU A 68 -7.93 -17.34 -11.76
N GLY A 69 -9.01 -16.74 -11.26
CA GLY A 69 -8.96 -15.42 -10.63
C GLY A 69 -8.01 -15.32 -9.42
N PRO A 70 -7.99 -16.27 -8.46
CA PRO A 70 -7.02 -16.26 -7.36
C PRO A 70 -5.56 -16.25 -7.83
N ILE A 71 -5.26 -16.97 -8.92
CA ILE A 71 -3.91 -17.01 -9.50
C ILE A 71 -3.53 -15.62 -10.00
N PHE A 72 -4.43 -14.96 -10.74
CA PHE A 72 -4.24 -13.58 -11.18
C PHE A 72 -4.07 -12.61 -10.00
N VAL A 73 -4.91 -12.71 -8.98
CA VAL A 73 -4.84 -11.87 -7.77
C VAL A 73 -3.47 -11.98 -7.10
N VAL A 74 -2.98 -13.21 -6.88
CA VAL A 74 -1.68 -13.45 -6.24
C VAL A 74 -0.52 -12.91 -7.07
N ILE A 75 -0.53 -13.13 -8.38
CA ILE A 75 0.50 -12.61 -9.27
C ILE A 75 0.53 -11.07 -9.21
N TYR A 76 -0.65 -10.43 -9.29
CA TYR A 76 -0.74 -8.98 -9.23
C TYR A 76 -0.26 -8.42 -7.89
N LEU A 77 -0.61 -9.08 -6.79
CA LEU A 77 -0.12 -8.73 -5.45
C LEU A 77 1.40 -8.88 -5.31
N ALA A 78 1.98 -9.89 -5.93
CA ALA A 78 3.44 -10.07 -5.96
C ALA A 78 4.13 -8.93 -6.70
N VAL A 79 3.58 -8.51 -7.85
CA VAL A 79 4.08 -7.34 -8.60
C VAL A 79 3.99 -6.07 -7.76
N ILE A 80 2.84 -5.80 -7.14
CA ILE A 80 2.66 -4.64 -6.26
C ILE A 80 3.67 -4.66 -5.12
N ARG A 81 3.89 -5.83 -4.49
CA ARG A 81 4.87 -5.99 -3.42
C ARG A 81 6.28 -5.64 -3.90
N MET A 82 6.71 -6.18 -5.04
CA MET A 82 8.02 -5.88 -5.63
C MET A 82 8.19 -4.39 -5.91
N THR A 83 7.17 -3.75 -6.48
CA THR A 83 7.17 -2.31 -6.76
C THR A 83 7.26 -1.46 -5.48
N LEU A 84 6.51 -1.82 -4.44
CA LEU A 84 6.54 -1.13 -3.15
C LEU A 84 7.89 -1.31 -2.43
N GLU A 85 8.48 -2.50 -2.49
CA GLU A 85 9.82 -2.77 -1.97
C GLU A 85 10.87 -1.92 -2.71
N PHE A 86 10.72 -1.75 -4.02
CA PHE A 86 11.57 -0.87 -4.81
C PHE A 86 11.44 0.60 -4.37
N TYR A 87 10.22 1.15 -4.27
CA TYR A 87 10.01 2.53 -3.80
C TYR A 87 10.58 2.75 -2.39
N LEU A 88 10.34 1.81 -1.48
CA LEU A 88 10.87 1.89 -0.12
C LEU A 88 12.40 1.88 -0.09
N SER A 89 13.03 1.07 -0.95
CA SER A 89 14.48 1.00 -1.06
C SER A 89 15.09 2.30 -1.58
N VAL A 90 14.46 2.93 -2.58
CA VAL A 90 14.88 4.24 -3.11
C VAL A 90 14.78 5.32 -2.03
N VAL A 91 13.68 5.37 -1.28
CA VAL A 91 13.50 6.36 -0.20
C VAL A 91 14.53 6.16 0.91
N ARG A 92 14.76 4.92 1.33
CA ARG A 92 15.77 4.60 2.35
C ARG A 92 17.18 4.97 1.91
N MET A 93 17.50 4.80 0.63
CA MET A 93 18.79 5.22 0.08
C MET A 93 18.95 6.75 0.15
N SER A 94 17.89 7.51 -0.12
CA SER A 94 17.90 8.97 0.02
C SER A 94 18.14 9.42 1.48
N GLU A 95 17.55 8.74 2.45
CA GLU A 95 17.77 9.02 3.87
C GLU A 95 19.20 8.73 4.34
N ASP A 96 19.81 7.63 3.86
CA ASP A 96 21.17 7.26 4.26
C ASP A 96 22.24 8.23 3.71
N ILE A 97 22.00 8.82 2.53
CA ILE A 97 22.90 9.83 1.94
C ILE A 97 22.90 11.12 2.77
N HIS A 98 21.73 11.59 3.20
CA HIS A 98 21.62 12.84 3.97
C HIS A 98 22.29 12.74 5.35
N LYS A 99 22.35 11.54 5.94
CA LYS A 99 22.96 11.30 7.25
C LYS A 99 24.49 11.22 7.23
N ARG A 100 25.10 11.04 6.05
CA ARG A 100 26.55 10.84 5.89
C ARG A 100 27.32 12.08 5.45
N LEU A 101 26.65 13.19 5.14
CA LEU A 101 27.34 14.45 4.87
C LEU A 101 27.76 15.10 6.21
N PRO A 102 29.07 15.30 6.46
CA PRO A 102 29.51 16.11 7.59
C PRO A 102 28.96 17.52 7.40
N GLN A 103 28.34 18.07 8.45
CA GLN A 103 27.91 19.46 8.46
C GLN A 103 29.15 20.34 8.27
N ALA A 104 29.25 20.97 7.09
CA ALA A 104 30.23 21.99 6.77
C ALA A 104 29.52 23.35 6.78
#